data_AF-A0A1H5FK85-F1
#
_entry.id   AF-A0A1H5FK85-F1
#
_cell.length_a   1.000
_cell.length_b   1.000
_cell.length_c   1.000
_cell.angle_alpha   90.00
_cell.angle_beta   90.00
_cell.angle_gamma   90.00
#
_symmetry.space_group_name_H-M   'P 1'
#
loop_
_entity.id
_entity.type
_entity.pdbx_description
1 polymer ?
#
loop_
_entity_poly.entity_id
_entity_poly.type
_entity_poly.pdbx_seq_one_letter_code
_entity_poly.pdbx_strand_id
1 'polypeptide(L)'
;MVFAVDTVLVAALGVPAARLTSRGRRTRTAALGATVFALSFAASAVLPRLVHGAGALVEQLAADPDPGVARRIAARPEATPENLAELVERHGPAVFSAAAHRPGCPAAPLHRMAAHPTTGRRVLRAVARHPAAPAEALPLCLAAEDPDVRRYAATHPTLPVPVLESLLHGPDESLAGAAAENPALPVTLMERLAAE
;
A
#
# COMPACT_ATOMS: atom_id res chain seq x y z
N MET A 1 21.20 -14.56 -1.70
CA MET A 1 21.20 -13.28 -2.44
C MET A 1 22.45 -13.10 -3.31
N VAL A 2 23.67 -13.46 -2.88
CA VAL A 2 24.89 -13.36 -3.74
C VAL A 2 24.89 -14.36 -4.90
N PHE A 3 24.41 -15.59 -4.71
CA PHE A 3 24.33 -16.61 -5.77
C PHE A 3 23.33 -16.32 -6.89
N ALA A 4 22.28 -15.53 -6.62
CA ALA A 4 21.28 -15.19 -7.63
C ALA A 4 21.79 -14.13 -8.60
N VAL A 5 22.63 -13.20 -8.11
CA VAL A 5 23.22 -12.13 -8.92
C VAL A 5 24.28 -12.67 -9.88
N ASP A 6 25.11 -13.63 -9.44
CA ASP A 6 26.11 -14.28 -10.30
C ASP A 6 25.45 -15.08 -11.44
N THR A 7 24.32 -15.73 -11.17
CA THR A 7 23.60 -16.54 -12.17
C THR A 7 22.97 -15.67 -13.27
N VAL A 8 22.43 -14.50 -12.90
CA VAL A 8 21.85 -13.53 -13.84
C VAL A 8 22.93 -12.84 -14.68
N LEU A 9 24.11 -12.61 -14.11
CA LEU A 9 25.25 -11.99 -14.82
C LEU A 9 25.88 -12.94 -15.86
N VAL A 10 25.93 -14.24 -15.57
CA VAL A 10 26.45 -15.27 -16.49
C VAL A 10 25.49 -15.52 -17.66
N ALA A 11 24.17 -15.46 -17.42
CA ALA A 11 23.16 -15.63 -18.46
C ALA A 11 23.09 -14.45 -19.45
N ALA A 12 23.41 -13.23 -19.02
CA ALA A 12 23.35 -12.03 -19.86
C ALA A 12 24.63 -11.75 -20.67
N LEU A 13 25.79 -12.24 -20.23
CA LEU A 13 27.10 -11.89 -20.81
C LEU A 13 27.84 -13.06 -21.46
N GLY A 14 27.31 -14.28 -21.40
CA GLY A 14 27.76 -15.41 -22.22
C GLY A 14 29.21 -15.89 -22.01
N VAL A 15 29.83 -15.62 -20.85
CA VAL A 15 31.20 -16.09 -20.57
C VAL A 15 31.27 -16.78 -19.21
N PRO A 16 31.55 -18.09 -19.14
CA PRO A 16 31.83 -18.77 -17.89
C PRO A 16 33.21 -18.39 -17.35
N ALA A 17 33.28 -17.91 -16.11
CA ALA A 17 34.50 -17.44 -15.44
C ALA A 17 35.57 -18.52 -15.18
N ALA A 18 35.36 -19.78 -15.60
CA ALA A 18 36.23 -20.90 -15.29
C ALA A 18 37.33 -21.21 -16.34
N ARG A 19 37.51 -20.40 -17.39
CA ARG A 19 38.55 -20.66 -18.43
C ARG A 19 39.42 -19.47 -18.84
N LEU A 20 39.81 -18.61 -17.90
CA LEU A 20 40.80 -17.56 -18.16
C LEU A 20 41.98 -17.55 -17.18
N THR A 21 42.40 -18.73 -16.72
CA THR A 21 43.73 -18.93 -16.10
C THR A 21 44.71 -19.53 -17.10
N SER A 22 44.96 -18.85 -18.22
CA SER A 22 46.21 -19.10 -18.94
C SER A 22 46.78 -17.85 -19.60
N ARG A 23 47.95 -17.47 -19.07
CA ARG A 23 49.04 -16.70 -19.70
C ARG A 23 48.67 -15.52 -20.61
N GLY A 24 48.87 -14.32 -20.06
CA GLY A 24 49.43 -13.19 -20.81
C GLY A 24 48.63 -11.89 -20.72
N ARG A 25 49.34 -10.82 -20.31
CA ARG A 25 48.91 -9.39 -20.22
C ARG A 25 48.17 -8.98 -18.94
N ARG A 26 48.97 -8.82 -17.88
CA ARG A 26 48.60 -8.43 -16.51
C ARG A 26 48.25 -6.96 -16.24
N THR A 27 48.17 -6.05 -17.21
CA THR A 27 48.04 -4.60 -16.89
C THR A 27 46.78 -3.90 -17.40
N ARG A 28 45.95 -4.52 -18.26
CA ARG A 28 44.71 -3.88 -18.75
C ARG A 28 43.44 -4.31 -18.03
N THR A 29 43.39 -5.53 -17.50
CA THR A 29 42.22 -6.03 -16.77
C THR A 29 42.12 -5.49 -15.34
N ALA A 30 43.27 -5.21 -14.70
CA ALA A 30 43.31 -4.58 -13.37
C ALA A 30 42.77 -3.14 -13.39
N ALA A 31 43.09 -2.37 -14.44
CA ALA A 31 42.60 -1.02 -14.61
C ALA A 31 41.07 -0.98 -14.83
N LEU A 32 40.54 -1.91 -15.63
CA LEU A 32 39.10 -2.02 -15.87
C LEU A 32 38.32 -2.45 -14.62
N GLY A 33 38.87 -3.39 -13.84
CA GLY A 33 38.29 -3.78 -12.56
C GLY A 33 38.24 -2.63 -11.55
N ALA A 34 39.30 -1.83 -11.47
CA ALA A 34 39.35 -0.66 -10.60
C ALA A 34 38.36 0.44 -11.03
N THR A 35 38.19 0.68 -12.34
CA THR A 35 37.21 1.67 -12.82
C THR A 35 35.77 1.23 -12.59
N VAL A 36 35.45 -0.05 -12.78
CA VAL A 36 34.11 -0.58 -12.50
C VAL A 36 33.81 -0.53 -11.01
N PHE A 37 34.78 -0.90 -10.16
CA PHE A 37 34.62 -0.81 -8.71
C PHE A 37 34.47 0.64 -8.24
N ALA A 38 35.25 1.57 -8.79
CA ALA A 38 35.14 2.99 -8.48
C ALA A 38 33.80 3.59 -8.93
N LEU A 39 33.29 3.21 -10.10
CA LEU A 39 31.97 3.64 -10.59
C LEU A 39 30.83 3.03 -9.76
N SER A 40 30.88 1.75 -9.39
CA SER A 40 29.90 1.13 -8.50
C SER A 40 29.93 1.71 -7.08
N PHE A 41 31.12 2.00 -6.55
CA PHE A 41 31.29 2.64 -5.24
C PHE A 41 30.78 4.08 -5.25
N ALA A 42 31.11 4.85 -6.29
CA ALA A 42 30.59 6.20 -6.49
C ALA A 42 29.06 6.20 -6.66
N ALA A 43 28.51 5.28 -7.45
CA ALA A 43 27.07 5.08 -7.56
C ALA A 43 26.44 4.73 -6.21
N SER A 44 27.05 3.82 -5.43
CA SER A 44 26.59 3.44 -4.09
C SER A 44 26.74 4.56 -3.04
N ALA A 45 27.57 5.57 -3.27
CA ALA A 45 27.70 6.75 -2.40
C ALA A 45 26.76 7.89 -2.80
N VAL A 46 26.36 7.97 -4.07
CA VAL A 46 25.48 9.00 -4.62
C VAL A 46 24.00 8.58 -4.54
N LEU A 47 23.68 7.31 -4.78
CA LEU A 47 22.33 6.76 -4.69
C LEU A 47 21.67 6.99 -3.32
N PRO A 48 22.36 6.80 -2.17
CA PRO A 48 21.77 7.11 -0.88
C PRO A 48 21.46 8.60 -0.76
N ARG A 49 22.32 9.51 -1.24
CA ARG A 49 22.06 10.96 -1.12
C ARG A 49 20.89 11.44 -1.96
N LEU A 50 20.64 10.82 -3.12
CA LEU A 50 19.47 11.10 -3.95
C LEU A 50 18.19 10.52 -3.34
N VAL A 51 18.26 9.31 -2.78
CA VAL A 51 17.11 8.62 -2.14
C VAL A 51 16.77 9.23 -0.77
N HIS A 52 17.78 9.55 0.04
CA HIS A 52 17.63 10.21 1.35
C HIS A 52 17.35 11.71 1.20
N GLY A 53 17.73 12.35 0.09
CA GLY A 53 17.35 13.75 -0.18
C GLY A 53 15.84 13.89 -0.39
N ALA A 54 15.23 12.94 -1.09
CA ALA A 54 13.78 12.86 -1.20
C ALA A 54 13.12 12.50 0.15
N GLY A 55 13.68 11.54 0.90
CA GLY A 55 13.19 11.17 2.23
C GLY A 55 13.26 12.30 3.26
N ALA A 56 14.38 13.00 3.35
CA ALA A 56 14.59 14.14 4.24
C ALA A 56 13.70 15.33 3.88
N LEU A 57 13.43 15.55 2.60
CA LEU A 57 12.42 16.54 2.17
C LEU A 57 11.01 16.12 2.56
N VAL A 58 10.67 14.82 2.55
CA VAL A 58 9.35 14.37 3.01
C VAL A 58 9.22 14.48 4.52
N GLU A 59 10.28 14.19 5.31
CA GLU A 59 10.29 14.45 6.75
C GLU A 59 10.16 15.95 7.06
N GLN A 60 10.91 16.81 6.37
CA GLN A 60 10.81 18.27 6.55
C GLN A 60 9.47 18.83 6.11
N LEU A 61 8.88 18.32 5.03
CA LEU A 61 7.59 18.79 4.53
C LEU A 61 6.39 18.13 5.24
N ALA A 62 6.58 16.98 5.90
CA ALA A 62 5.58 16.44 6.82
C ALA A 62 5.41 17.36 8.03
N ALA A 63 6.47 18.08 8.42
CA ALA A 63 6.43 19.11 9.46
C ALA A 63 5.89 20.48 8.97
N ASP A 64 5.55 20.61 7.68
CA ASP A 64 4.99 21.86 7.14
C ASP A 64 3.57 22.09 7.71
N PRO A 65 3.26 23.27 8.28
CA PRO A 65 1.94 23.56 8.82
C PRO A 65 0.84 23.64 7.74
N ASP A 66 1.17 23.83 6.46
CA ASP A 66 0.19 23.98 5.39
C ASP A 66 -0.47 22.64 4.99
N PRO A 67 -1.79 22.46 5.23
CA PRO A 67 -2.51 21.26 4.79
C PRO A 67 -2.49 21.05 3.27
N GLY A 68 -2.28 22.10 2.47
CA GLY A 68 -2.13 22.01 1.02
C GLY A 68 -0.87 21.26 0.60
N VAL A 69 0.25 21.53 1.29
CA VAL A 69 1.53 20.85 1.10
C VAL A 69 1.42 19.39 1.52
N ALA A 70 0.88 19.13 2.71
CA ALA A 70 0.62 17.78 3.23
C ALA A 70 -0.22 16.93 2.27
N ARG A 71 -1.29 17.51 1.70
CA ARG A 71 -2.14 16.81 0.71
C ARG A 71 -1.38 16.45 -0.56
N ARG A 72 -0.53 17.34 -1.07
CA ARG A 72 0.29 17.07 -2.28
C ARG A 72 1.29 15.96 -2.02
N ILE A 73 1.87 15.89 -0.83
CA ILE A 73 2.80 14.83 -0.43
C ILE A 73 2.08 13.50 -0.32
N ALA A 74 0.94 13.46 0.37
CA ALA A 74 0.15 12.23 0.48
C ALA A 74 -0.29 11.69 -0.89
N ALA A 75 -0.50 12.54 -1.88
CA ALA A 75 -0.84 12.14 -3.24
C ALA A 75 0.34 11.55 -4.04
N ARG A 76 1.59 11.71 -3.57
CA ARG A 76 2.77 11.25 -4.30
C ARG A 76 2.94 9.72 -4.22
N PRO A 77 3.37 9.07 -5.32
CA PRO A 77 3.66 7.65 -5.35
C PRO A 77 4.75 7.23 -4.34
N GLU A 78 5.69 8.12 -4.02
CA GLU A 78 6.81 7.88 -3.13
C GLU A 78 6.48 8.04 -1.63
N ALA A 79 5.26 8.45 -1.28
CA ALA A 79 4.85 8.57 0.12
C ALA A 79 4.84 7.19 0.80
N THR A 80 5.68 7.03 1.82
CA THR A 80 5.76 5.80 2.61
C THR A 80 4.53 5.64 3.51
N PRO A 81 4.20 4.42 3.95
CA PRO A 81 3.10 4.17 4.89
C PRO A 81 3.22 4.97 6.19
N GLU A 82 4.45 5.11 6.72
CA GLU A 82 4.74 5.87 7.94
C GLU A 82 4.43 7.36 7.75
N ASN A 83 4.86 7.93 6.62
CA ASN A 83 4.58 9.33 6.29
C ASN A 83 3.08 9.57 6.12
N LEU A 84 2.36 8.65 5.48
CA LEU A 84 0.91 8.74 5.36
C LEU A 84 0.23 8.70 6.74
N ALA A 85 0.71 7.87 7.66
CA ALA A 85 0.18 7.82 9.02
C ALA A 85 0.40 9.14 9.76
N GLU A 86 1.61 9.69 9.73
CA GLU A 86 1.92 10.96 10.38
C GLU A 86 1.11 12.14 9.79
N LEU A 87 0.99 12.21 8.46
CA LEU A 87 0.22 13.27 7.80
C LEU A 87 -1.27 13.21 8.15
N VAL A 88 -1.82 12.01 8.30
CA VAL A 88 -3.22 11.77 8.70
C VAL A 88 -3.44 12.18 10.15
N GLU A 89 -2.49 11.89 11.05
CA GLU A 89 -2.53 12.32 12.45
C GLU A 89 -2.50 13.85 12.57
N ARG A 90 -1.59 14.50 11.82
CA ARG A 90 -1.33 15.93 11.97
C ARG A 90 -2.37 16.81 11.28
N HIS A 91 -2.76 16.48 10.05
CA HIS A 91 -3.61 17.33 9.21
C HIS A 91 -5.04 16.82 9.04
N GLY A 92 -5.32 15.59 9.47
CA GLY A 92 -6.67 15.05 9.53
C GLY A 92 -7.42 15.12 8.18
N PRO A 93 -8.66 15.65 8.16
CA PRO A 93 -9.57 15.61 7.00
C PRO A 93 -9.00 16.19 5.70
N ALA A 94 -8.07 17.14 5.77
CA ALA A 94 -7.47 17.75 4.59
C ALA A 94 -6.67 16.75 3.74
N VAL A 95 -6.10 15.73 4.40
CA VAL A 95 -5.22 14.73 3.77
C VAL A 95 -5.94 13.40 3.52
N PHE A 96 -7.03 13.11 4.24
CA PHE A 96 -7.76 11.84 4.16
C PHE A 96 -8.07 11.39 2.73
N SER A 97 -8.56 12.29 1.88
CA SER A 97 -8.86 11.94 0.48
C SER A 97 -7.61 11.51 -0.29
N ALA A 98 -6.50 12.24 -0.13
CA ALA A 98 -5.25 11.89 -0.80
C ALA A 98 -4.71 10.55 -0.28
N ALA A 99 -4.70 10.36 1.04
CA ALA A 99 -4.18 9.16 1.68
C ALA A 99 -5.04 7.91 1.39
N ALA A 100 -6.37 8.00 1.43
CA ALA A 100 -7.26 6.85 1.19
C ALA A 100 -7.18 6.28 -0.24
N HIS A 101 -6.76 7.08 -1.22
CA HIS A 101 -6.55 6.60 -2.60
C HIS A 101 -5.17 5.95 -2.80
N ARG A 102 -4.30 5.95 -1.78
CA ARG A 102 -2.96 5.36 -1.88
C ARG A 102 -3.05 3.87 -1.61
N PRO A 103 -2.64 2.99 -2.55
CA PRO A 103 -2.71 1.54 -2.34
C PRO A 103 -1.85 1.05 -1.18
N GLY A 104 -0.81 1.81 -0.81
CA GLY A 104 0.06 1.54 0.35
C GLY A 104 -0.40 2.20 1.65
N CYS A 105 -1.63 2.72 1.72
CA CYS A 105 -2.14 3.31 2.96
C CYS A 105 -2.30 2.22 4.03
N PRO A 106 -1.68 2.36 5.21
CA PRO A 106 -1.78 1.34 6.25
C PRO A 106 -3.17 1.35 6.91
N ALA A 107 -3.50 0.24 7.57
CA ALA A 107 -4.80 0.02 8.19
C ALA A 107 -5.17 1.07 9.25
N ALA A 108 -4.23 1.46 10.12
CA ALA A 108 -4.51 2.38 11.22
C ALA A 108 -5.03 3.77 10.75
N PRO A 109 -4.38 4.43 9.76
CA PRO A 109 -4.94 5.64 9.14
C PRO A 109 -6.30 5.44 8.49
N LEU A 110 -6.54 4.32 7.80
CA LEU A 110 -7.83 4.03 7.17
C LEU A 110 -8.95 3.91 8.21
N HIS A 111 -8.69 3.25 9.33
CA HIS A 111 -9.63 3.20 10.46
C HIS A 111 -9.91 4.58 11.02
N ARG A 112 -8.86 5.39 11.25
CA ARG A 112 -9.04 6.77 11.73
C ARG A 112 -9.87 7.61 10.77
N MET A 113 -9.64 7.49 9.46
CA MET A 113 -10.45 8.17 8.46
C MET A 113 -11.92 7.76 8.58
N ALA A 114 -12.21 6.46 8.71
CA ALA A 114 -13.59 5.98 8.85
C ALA A 114 -14.26 6.44 10.16
N ALA A 115 -13.51 6.53 11.26
CA ALA A 115 -14.02 6.94 12.57
C ALA A 115 -14.17 8.45 12.75
N HIS A 116 -13.55 9.26 11.88
CA HIS A 116 -13.53 10.70 12.05
C HIS A 116 -14.87 11.35 11.63
N PRO A 117 -15.46 12.22 12.46
CA PRO A 117 -16.84 12.71 12.28
C PRO A 117 -17.04 13.56 11.02
N THR A 118 -16.00 14.24 10.54
CA THR A 118 -16.07 15.08 9.34
C THR A 118 -15.75 14.34 8.05
N THR A 119 -15.60 13.02 8.11
CA THR A 119 -15.22 12.23 6.94
C THR A 119 -16.36 12.19 5.93
N GLY A 120 -16.12 12.82 4.77
CA GLY A 120 -17.10 12.85 3.69
C GLY A 120 -17.21 11.52 2.94
N ARG A 121 -18.35 11.31 2.28
CA ARG A 121 -18.68 10.12 1.47
C ARG A 121 -17.58 9.65 0.51
N ARG A 122 -16.82 10.58 -0.08
CA ARG A 122 -15.73 10.26 -1.02
C ARG A 122 -14.59 9.50 -0.33
N VAL A 123 -14.25 9.87 0.89
CA VAL A 123 -13.20 9.22 1.68
C VAL A 123 -13.70 7.85 2.15
N LEU A 124 -14.92 7.78 2.70
CA LEU A 124 -15.50 6.49 3.12
C LEU A 124 -15.60 5.50 1.97
N ARG A 125 -15.96 5.97 0.77
CA ARG A 125 -15.98 5.14 -0.45
C ARG A 125 -14.58 4.63 -0.82
N ALA A 126 -13.55 5.46 -0.65
CA ALA A 126 -12.17 5.04 -0.89
C ALA A 126 -11.72 4.00 0.15
N VAL A 127 -12.02 4.22 1.43
CA VAL A 127 -11.72 3.29 2.52
C VAL A 127 -12.44 1.94 2.31
N ALA A 128 -13.74 1.95 2.00
CA ALA A 128 -14.53 0.74 1.79
C ALA A 128 -14.09 -0.09 0.58
N ARG A 129 -13.41 0.52 -0.41
CA ARG A 129 -12.84 -0.17 -1.59
C ARG A 129 -11.37 -0.54 -1.39
N HIS A 130 -10.76 -0.13 -0.29
CA HIS A 130 -9.32 -0.25 -0.12
C HIS A 130 -8.95 -1.71 0.22
N PRO A 131 -8.01 -2.34 -0.51
CA PRO A 131 -7.66 -3.75 -0.27
C PRO A 131 -7.11 -4.01 1.13
N ALA A 132 -6.48 -3.01 1.75
CA ALA A 132 -5.98 -3.06 3.12
C ALA A 132 -6.96 -2.47 4.16
N ALA A 133 -8.25 -2.31 3.84
CA ALA A 133 -9.24 -1.83 4.79
C ALA A 133 -9.35 -2.78 5.99
N PRO A 134 -9.12 -2.29 7.22
CA PRO A 134 -9.24 -3.14 8.39
C PRO A 134 -10.69 -3.50 8.67
N ALA A 135 -10.89 -4.69 9.23
CA ALA A 135 -12.20 -5.21 9.59
C ALA A 135 -13.00 -4.27 10.51
N GLU A 136 -12.32 -3.53 11.39
CA GLU A 136 -12.92 -2.55 12.31
C GLU A 136 -13.38 -1.26 11.63
N ALA A 137 -12.86 -0.91 10.45
CA ALA A 137 -13.29 0.27 9.71
C ALA A 137 -14.58 0.03 8.91
N LEU A 138 -14.84 -1.22 8.49
CA LEU A 138 -15.97 -1.54 7.64
C LEU A 138 -17.34 -1.34 8.31
N PRO A 139 -17.55 -1.68 9.60
CA PRO A 139 -18.77 -1.33 10.33
C PRO A 139 -19.07 0.17 10.35
N LEU A 140 -18.03 1.01 10.43
CA LEU A 140 -18.18 2.46 10.36
C LEU A 140 -18.62 2.90 8.96
N CYS A 141 -18.13 2.25 7.91
CA CYS A 141 -18.60 2.47 6.54
C CYS A 141 -20.04 1.97 6.30
N LEU A 142 -20.48 0.89 6.96
CA LEU A 142 -21.86 0.39 6.90
C LEU A 142 -22.88 1.34 7.54
N ALA A 143 -22.44 2.14 8.51
CA ALA A 143 -23.25 3.18 9.14
C ALA A 143 -23.32 4.49 8.33
N ALA A 144 -22.61 4.59 7.21
CA ALA A 144 -22.62 5.79 6.38
C ALA A 144 -23.96 5.97 5.66
N GLU A 145 -24.37 7.22 5.42
CA GLU A 145 -25.62 7.53 4.70
C GLU A 145 -25.57 7.15 3.21
N ASP A 146 -24.39 7.08 2.60
CA ASP A 146 -24.21 6.81 1.17
C ASP A 146 -24.41 5.30 0.87
N PRO A 147 -25.46 4.90 0.12
CA PRO A 147 -25.74 3.50 -0.20
C PRO A 147 -24.58 2.79 -0.91
N ASP A 148 -23.82 3.50 -1.75
CA ASP A 148 -22.67 2.91 -2.42
C ASP A 148 -21.59 2.51 -1.42
N VAL A 149 -21.34 3.35 -0.40
CA VAL A 149 -20.34 3.07 0.64
C VAL A 149 -20.74 1.84 1.42
N ARG A 150 -22.02 1.74 1.80
CA ARG A 150 -22.56 0.59 2.53
C ARG A 150 -22.42 -0.69 1.71
N ARG A 151 -22.73 -0.65 0.41
CA ARG A 151 -22.58 -1.79 -0.51
C ARG A 151 -21.12 -2.24 -0.66
N TYR A 152 -20.19 -1.30 -0.85
CA TYR A 152 -18.75 -1.64 -0.93
C TYR A 152 -18.24 -2.25 0.38
N ALA A 153 -18.70 -1.75 1.53
CA ALA A 153 -18.32 -2.32 2.83
C ALA A 153 -18.92 -3.72 3.03
N ALA A 154 -20.18 -3.94 2.64
CA ALA A 154 -20.87 -5.22 2.76
C ALA A 154 -20.26 -6.32 1.87
N THR A 155 -19.67 -5.96 0.73
CA THR A 155 -19.01 -6.89 -0.20
C THR A 155 -17.51 -7.08 0.07
N HIS A 156 -16.97 -6.40 1.10
CA HIS A 156 -15.53 -6.41 1.35
C HIS A 156 -15.05 -7.73 1.99
N PRO A 157 -13.97 -8.36 1.49
CA PRO A 157 -13.49 -9.67 1.96
C PRO A 157 -12.97 -9.68 3.40
N THR A 158 -12.69 -8.52 4.00
CA THR A 158 -12.24 -8.41 5.41
C THR A 158 -13.40 -8.14 6.37
N LEU A 159 -14.66 -8.14 5.90
CA LEU A 159 -15.82 -7.94 6.76
C LEU A 159 -15.96 -9.12 7.75
N PRO A 160 -16.10 -8.87 9.05
CA PRO A 160 -16.31 -9.94 10.02
C PRO A 160 -17.59 -10.73 9.74
N VAL A 161 -17.51 -12.06 9.84
CA VAL A 161 -18.67 -12.98 9.68
C VAL A 161 -19.86 -12.60 10.58
N PRO A 162 -19.68 -12.22 11.86
CA PRO A 162 -20.82 -11.81 12.69
C PRO A 162 -21.56 -10.59 12.14
N VAL A 163 -20.84 -9.68 11.47
CA VAL A 163 -21.42 -8.50 10.83
C VAL A 163 -22.16 -8.93 9.55
N LEU A 164 -21.60 -9.85 8.76
CA LEU A 164 -22.30 -10.43 7.60
C LEU A 164 -23.62 -11.07 8.00
N GLU A 165 -23.63 -11.89 9.05
CA GLU A 165 -24.86 -12.51 9.58
C GLU A 165 -25.91 -11.45 9.97
N SER A 166 -25.47 -10.37 10.63
CA SER A 166 -26.37 -9.27 10.98
C SER A 166 -26.95 -8.54 9.76
N LEU A 167 -26.20 -8.43 8.67
CA LEU A 167 -26.65 -7.81 7.43
C LEU A 167 -27.65 -8.70 6.68
N LEU A 168 -27.41 -10.02 6.66
CA LEU A 168 -28.30 -10.98 6.01
C LEU A 168 -29.68 -11.03 6.64
N HIS A 169 -29.75 -10.92 7.96
CA HIS A 169 -31.01 -10.86 8.72
C HIS A 169 -31.53 -9.43 8.94
N GLY A 170 -30.88 -8.44 8.33
CA GLY A 170 -31.23 -7.03 8.47
C GLY A 170 -32.47 -6.65 7.65
N PRO A 171 -33.09 -5.49 7.94
CA PRO A 171 -34.25 -5.00 7.20
C PRO A 171 -33.93 -4.45 5.79
N ASP A 172 -32.64 -4.25 5.47
CA ASP A 172 -32.21 -3.67 4.20
C ASP A 172 -31.87 -4.78 3.20
N GLU A 173 -32.86 -5.13 2.37
CA GLU A 173 -32.72 -6.19 1.34
C GLU A 173 -31.55 -5.95 0.38
N SER A 174 -31.25 -4.68 0.06
CA SER A 174 -30.14 -4.37 -0.83
C SER A 174 -28.79 -4.69 -0.19
N LEU A 175 -28.66 -4.49 1.12
CA LEU A 175 -27.46 -4.88 1.85
C LEU A 175 -27.42 -6.37 2.15
N ALA A 176 -28.55 -7.02 2.39
CA ALA A 176 -28.62 -8.46 2.54
C ALA A 176 -28.11 -9.16 1.27
N GLY A 177 -28.56 -8.71 0.09
CA GLY A 177 -28.04 -9.21 -1.20
C GLY A 177 -26.54 -8.98 -1.36
N ALA A 178 -26.05 -7.78 -1.02
CA ALA A 178 -24.62 -7.47 -1.08
C ALA A 178 -23.77 -8.31 -0.10
N ALA A 179 -24.31 -8.62 1.09
CA ALA A 179 -23.67 -9.48 2.07
C ALA A 179 -23.64 -10.95 1.60
N ALA A 180 -24.71 -11.41 0.95
CA ALA A 180 -24.79 -12.75 0.37
C ALA A 180 -23.76 -12.97 -0.77
N GLU A 181 -23.43 -11.91 -1.51
CA GLU A 181 -22.37 -11.92 -2.54
C GLU A 181 -20.94 -11.82 -1.97
N ASN A 182 -20.78 -11.65 -0.65
CA ASN A 182 -19.46 -11.43 -0.06
C ASN A 182 -18.58 -12.70 -0.15
N PRO A 183 -17.35 -12.62 -0.68
CA PRO A 183 -16.44 -13.76 -0.77
C PRO A 183 -15.98 -14.34 0.59
N ALA A 184 -16.12 -13.59 1.68
CA ALA A 184 -15.78 -14.03 3.03
C ALA A 184 -16.90 -14.80 3.74
N LEU A 185 -18.05 -14.99 3.08
CA LEU A 185 -19.21 -15.65 3.66
C LEU A 185 -18.96 -17.17 3.78
N PRO A 186 -19.05 -17.75 4.98
CA PRO A 186 -18.85 -19.19 5.19
C PRO A 186 -19.86 -20.03 4.42
N VAL A 187 -19.40 -21.15 3.85
CA VAL A 187 -20.25 -22.10 3.09
C VAL A 187 -21.47 -22.56 3.91
N THR A 188 -21.31 -22.75 5.22
CA THR A 188 -22.43 -23.12 6.11
C THR A 188 -23.55 -22.08 6.15
N LEU A 189 -23.23 -20.79 6.00
CA LEU A 189 -24.24 -19.75 5.88
C LEU A 189 -24.85 -19.71 4.47
N MET A 190 -24.05 -19.98 3.42
CA MET A 190 -24.58 -20.10 2.05
C MET A 190 -25.62 -21.21 1.94
N GLU A 191 -25.33 -22.38 2.52
CA GLU A 191 -26.24 -23.53 2.54
C GLU A 191 -27.54 -23.21 3.28
N ARG A 192 -27.47 -22.46 4.38
CA ARG A 192 -28.66 -22.00 5.12
C ARG A 192 -29.51 -21.04 4.28
N LEU A 193 -28.89 -20.05 3.64
CA LEU A 193 -29.59 -19.10 2.76
C LEU A 193 -30.23 -19.78 1.56
N ALA A 194 -29.64 -20.86 1.03
CA ALA A 194 -30.20 -21.63 -0.08
C ALA A 194 -31.35 -22.57 0.33
N ALA A 195 -31.49 -22.84 1.63
CA ALA A 195 -32.53 -23.71 2.19
C ALA A 195 -33.78 -22.95 2.65
N GLU A 196 -33.72 -21.62 2.74
CA GLU A 196 -34.84 -20.72 3.01
C GLU A 196 -35.65 -20.41 1.73
#